data_AF-A0A8T3M5K8-F1
#
_entry.id   AF-A0A8T3M5K8-F1
#
_cell.length_a   1.000
_cell.length_b   1.000
_cell.length_c   1.000
_cell.angle_alpha   90.00
_cell.angle_beta   90.00
_cell.angle_gamma   90.00
#
_symmetry.space_group_name_H-M   'P 1'
#
loop_
_entity.id
_entity.type
_entity.pdbx_description
1 polymer ?
#
loop_
_entity_poly.entity_id
_entity_poly.type
_entity_poly.pdbx_seq_one_letter_code
_entity_poly.pdbx_strand_id
1 'polypeptide(L)'
;MFERFSRSLELAKASWNVLRADKELLIFPLVSFVLTVLVTISFAVPFYFTGALERATDGGVDVVTLVLGFLYYFVTYTVIIFCNAALVGAALIRLEGGDPTVRDGFRIAFSRLPAILGYAAISATVGMILRAIAERGGIVGAIGAAIVGVAWNVATFLAIPVLVMEGVGPIEAVKRSGGLLKRTWGEQVVGNVGISLVFGLLILAVILVGVALVAVTISVAPPLALAVIVLAVILVAAIALVGAAVSGIFTASLYRYVTKGDGGPMFPTSTLQQAFRPKG
;
A
#
# COMPACT_ATOMS: atom_id res chain seq x y z
N MET A 1 8.12 24.44 0.31
CA MET A 1 8.31 22.99 0.08
C MET A 1 8.93 22.30 1.29
N PHE A 2 10.05 22.80 1.84
CA PHE A 2 10.69 22.24 3.05
C PHE A 2 9.77 22.05 4.26
N GLU A 3 8.91 23.03 4.58
CA GLU A 3 7.95 22.88 5.69
C GLU A 3 6.93 21.74 5.47
N ARG A 4 6.51 21.48 4.23
CA ARG A 4 5.57 20.38 3.92
C ARG A 4 6.26 19.02 4.10
N PHE A 5 7.53 18.95 3.74
CA PHE A 5 8.36 17.76 3.94
C PHE A 5 8.68 17.52 5.42
N SER A 6 9.01 18.56 6.18
CA SER A 6 9.21 18.45 7.63
C SER A 6 7.96 17.92 8.34
N ARG A 7 6.78 18.40 7.94
CA ARG A 7 5.50 17.94 8.48
C ARG A 7 5.18 16.48 8.14
N SER A 8 5.44 16.05 6.91
CA SER A 8 5.25 14.63 6.56
C SER A 8 6.24 13.72 7.30
N LEU A 9 7.45 14.19 7.59
CA LEU A 9 8.41 13.49 8.45
C LEU A 9 7.94 13.39 9.90
N GLU A 10 7.32 14.43 10.46
CA GLU A 10 6.73 14.38 11.81
C GLU A 10 5.58 13.37 11.90
N LEU A 11 4.71 13.33 10.88
CA LEU A 11 3.63 12.35 10.79
C LEU A 11 4.15 10.91 10.63
N ALA A 12 5.22 10.73 9.84
CA ALA A 12 5.91 9.46 9.71
C ALA A 12 6.55 9.02 11.05
N LYS A 13 7.18 9.95 11.79
CA LYS A 13 7.74 9.70 13.12
C LYS A 13 6.66 9.34 14.14
N ALA A 14 5.52 10.03 14.13
CA ALA A 14 4.40 9.71 15.00
C ALA A 14 3.87 8.29 14.73
N SER A 15 3.67 7.95 13.44
CA SER A 15 3.26 6.61 13.01
C SER A 15 4.29 5.53 13.38
N TRP A 16 5.59 5.85 13.27
CA TRP A 16 6.69 4.99 13.72
C TRP A 16 6.69 4.81 15.24
N ASN A 17 6.38 5.84 16.02
CA ASN A 17 6.29 5.73 17.48
C ASN A 17 5.14 4.80 17.90
N VAL A 18 4.00 4.85 17.21
CA VAL A 18 2.90 3.88 17.41
C VAL A 18 3.39 2.46 17.11
N LEU A 19 4.05 2.26 15.97
CA LEU A 19 4.59 0.95 15.59
C LEU A 19 5.67 0.44 16.57
N ARG A 20 6.45 1.35 17.16
CA ARG A 20 7.46 1.00 18.15
C ARG A 20 6.85 0.62 19.49
N ALA A 21 5.76 1.29 19.86
CA ALA A 21 4.97 0.96 21.05
C ALA A 21 4.23 -0.39 20.86
N ASP A 22 3.86 -0.72 19.62
CA ASP A 22 3.11 -1.91 19.28
C ASP A 22 3.69 -2.63 18.05
N LYS A 23 4.65 -3.52 18.31
CA LYS A 23 5.31 -4.30 17.26
C LYS A 23 4.42 -5.39 16.67
N GLU A 24 3.30 -5.73 17.30
CA GLU A 24 2.38 -6.75 16.79
C GLU A 24 1.75 -6.31 15.46
N LEU A 25 1.65 -5.00 15.22
CA LEU A 25 1.16 -4.43 13.96
C LEU A 25 2.01 -4.83 12.74
N LEU A 26 3.28 -5.25 12.92
CA LEU A 26 4.13 -5.75 11.82
C LEU A 26 3.68 -7.12 11.28
N ILE A 27 2.89 -7.88 12.05
CA ILE A 27 2.42 -9.20 11.62
C ILE A 27 1.51 -9.07 10.40
N PHE A 28 0.68 -8.02 10.30
CA PHE A 28 -0.25 -7.89 9.17
C PHE A 28 0.47 -7.66 7.83
N PRO A 29 1.44 -6.73 7.70
CA PRO A 29 2.24 -6.63 6.48
C PRO A 29 3.06 -7.90 6.19
N LEU A 30 3.57 -8.57 7.23
CA LEU A 30 4.35 -9.80 7.04
C LEU A 30 3.49 -10.93 6.46
N VAL A 31 2.30 -11.13 7.02
CA VAL A 31 1.32 -12.09 6.50
C VAL A 31 0.92 -11.72 5.07
N SER A 32 0.67 -10.43 4.79
CA SER A 32 0.39 -9.93 3.44
C SER A 32 1.50 -10.28 2.45
N PHE A 33 2.76 -10.06 2.84
CA PHE A 33 3.93 -10.37 2.02
C PHE A 33 4.01 -11.87 1.71
N VAL A 34 3.93 -12.72 2.73
CA VAL A 34 3.99 -14.18 2.57
C VAL A 34 2.85 -14.68 1.69
N LEU A 35 1.61 -14.25 1.96
CA LEU A 35 0.45 -14.65 1.15
C LEU A 35 0.56 -14.16 -0.29
N THR A 36 1.06 -12.95 -0.52
CA THR A 36 1.27 -12.42 -1.88
C THR A 36 2.31 -13.24 -2.62
N VAL A 37 3.43 -13.60 -1.97
CA VAL A 37 4.44 -14.49 -2.56
C VAL A 37 3.84 -15.85 -2.92
N LEU A 38 3.03 -16.44 -2.04
CA LEU A 38 2.36 -17.71 -2.30
C LEU A 38 1.39 -17.61 -3.49
N VAL A 39 0.62 -16.52 -3.58
CA VAL A 39 -0.26 -16.26 -4.73
C VAL A 39 0.56 -16.08 -6.01
N THR A 40 1.64 -15.31 -5.97
CA THR A 40 2.52 -15.15 -7.14
C THR A 40 3.08 -16.49 -7.59
N ILE A 41 3.57 -17.34 -6.69
CA ILE A 41 4.08 -18.68 -7.03
C ILE A 41 2.95 -19.55 -7.62
N SER A 42 1.77 -19.55 -6.99
CA SER A 42 0.65 -20.41 -7.43
C SER A 42 0.13 -20.05 -8.82
N PHE A 43 0.24 -18.80 -9.25
CA PHE A 43 -0.11 -18.36 -10.60
C PHE A 43 1.07 -18.45 -11.57
N ALA A 44 2.28 -18.09 -11.16
CA ALA A 44 3.46 -18.07 -12.04
C ALA A 44 3.82 -19.47 -12.55
N VAL A 45 3.72 -20.50 -11.71
CA VAL A 45 4.04 -21.89 -12.09
C VAL A 45 3.14 -22.38 -13.23
N PRO A 46 1.80 -22.37 -13.12
CA PRO A 46 0.93 -22.73 -14.24
C PRO A 46 1.11 -21.85 -15.48
N PHE A 47 1.31 -20.54 -15.32
CA PHE A 47 1.54 -19.63 -16.46
C PHE A 47 2.78 -20.00 -17.26
N TYR A 48 3.85 -20.40 -16.58
CA TYR A 48 5.08 -20.86 -17.20
C TYR A 48 4.88 -22.18 -17.95
N PHE A 49 4.30 -23.19 -17.29
CA PHE A 49 4.13 -24.51 -17.89
C PHE A 49 3.10 -24.59 -19.02
N THR A 50 2.13 -23.67 -19.06
CA THR A 50 1.09 -23.66 -20.10
C THR A 50 1.50 -22.93 -21.38
N GLY A 51 2.68 -22.29 -21.42
CA GLY A 51 3.10 -21.41 -22.52
C GLY A 51 2.28 -20.11 -22.60
N ALA A 52 1.49 -19.79 -21.57
CA ALA A 52 0.67 -18.57 -21.55
C ALA A 52 1.54 -17.30 -21.56
N LEU A 53 2.74 -17.38 -20.98
CA LEU A 53 3.71 -16.28 -20.97
C LEU A 53 4.24 -15.95 -22.37
N GLU A 54 4.51 -16.98 -23.18
CA GLU A 54 4.97 -16.86 -24.56
C GLU A 54 3.85 -16.26 -25.44
N ARG A 55 2.62 -16.76 -25.31
CA ARG A 55 1.46 -16.19 -26.04
C ARG A 55 1.17 -14.73 -25.68
N ALA A 56 1.35 -14.37 -24.41
CA ALA A 56 1.17 -13.00 -23.94
C ALA A 56 2.24 -12.05 -24.50
N THR A 57 3.46 -12.54 -24.76
CA THR A 57 4.56 -11.75 -25.31
C THR A 57 4.49 -11.63 -26.83
N ASP A 58 3.92 -12.62 -27.51
CA ASP A 58 3.68 -12.62 -28.96
C ASP A 58 2.45 -11.80 -29.39
N GLY A 59 1.80 -11.07 -28.46
CA GLY A 59 0.64 -10.21 -28.73
C GLY A 59 -0.71 -10.97 -28.82
N GLY A 60 -0.70 -12.29 -28.60
CA GLY A 60 -1.89 -13.13 -28.53
C GLY A 60 -2.58 -13.01 -27.17
N VAL A 61 -3.39 -11.98 -26.98
CA VAL A 61 -4.22 -11.85 -25.77
C VAL A 61 -5.51 -12.65 -25.92
N ASP A 62 -5.41 -13.95 -25.69
CA ASP A 62 -6.55 -14.87 -25.53
C ASP A 62 -7.40 -14.49 -24.29
N VAL A 63 -8.71 -14.74 -24.37
CA VAL A 63 -9.66 -14.70 -23.24
C VAL A 63 -9.10 -15.45 -22.03
N VAL A 64 -8.45 -16.61 -22.21
CA VAL A 64 -7.85 -17.37 -21.11
C VAL A 64 -6.79 -16.55 -20.38
N THR A 65 -5.87 -15.90 -21.12
CA THR A 65 -4.83 -15.04 -20.54
C THR A 65 -5.43 -13.85 -19.80
N LEU A 66 -6.50 -13.23 -20.34
CA LEU A 66 -7.21 -12.14 -19.68
C LEU A 66 -7.89 -12.58 -18.38
N VAL A 67 -8.58 -13.72 -18.39
CA VAL A 67 -9.27 -14.27 -17.22
C VAL A 67 -8.25 -14.63 -16.14
N LEU A 68 -7.17 -15.32 -16.50
CA LEU A 68 -6.13 -15.67 -15.55
C LEU A 68 -5.40 -14.45 -14.98
N GLY A 69 -5.12 -13.44 -15.82
CA GLY A 69 -4.57 -12.16 -15.39
C GLY A 69 -5.50 -11.44 -14.41
N PHE A 70 -6.80 -11.38 -14.73
CA PHE A 70 -7.82 -10.83 -13.83
C PHE A 70 -7.85 -11.56 -12.50
N LEU A 71 -7.88 -12.90 -12.51
CA LEU A 71 -7.88 -13.71 -11.29
C LEU A 71 -6.63 -13.47 -10.45
N TYR A 72 -5.46 -13.36 -11.08
CA TYR A 72 -4.22 -13.01 -10.39
C TYR A 72 -4.33 -11.65 -9.69
N TYR A 73 -4.77 -10.60 -10.41
CA TYR A 73 -4.98 -9.27 -9.81
C TYR A 73 -6.02 -9.31 -8.70
N PHE A 74 -7.13 -9.99 -8.91
CA PHE A 74 -8.23 -10.09 -7.96
C PHE A 74 -7.80 -10.75 -6.65
N VAL A 75 -7.14 -11.91 -6.73
CA VAL A 75 -6.66 -12.64 -5.55
C VAL A 75 -5.57 -11.84 -4.82
N THR A 76 -4.62 -11.27 -5.58
CA THR A 76 -3.54 -10.44 -5.02
C THR A 76 -4.10 -9.22 -4.30
N TYR A 77 -5.01 -8.47 -4.93
CA TYR A 77 -5.66 -7.31 -4.28
C TYR A 77 -6.50 -7.73 -3.08
N THR A 78 -7.18 -8.88 -3.13
CA THR A 78 -7.93 -9.40 -1.99
C THR A 78 -7.02 -9.62 -0.78
N VAL A 79 -5.87 -10.29 -0.96
CA VAL A 79 -4.89 -10.52 0.10
C VAL A 79 -4.37 -9.21 0.69
N ILE A 80 -3.94 -8.28 -0.18
CA ILE A 80 -3.37 -7.00 0.23
C ILE A 80 -4.39 -6.16 1.00
N ILE A 81 -5.60 -6.00 0.44
CA ILE A 81 -6.67 -5.21 1.06
C ILE A 81 -7.13 -5.85 2.37
N PHE A 82 -7.22 -7.17 2.43
CA PHE A 82 -7.59 -7.90 3.64
C PHE A 82 -6.59 -7.66 4.78
N CYS A 83 -5.30 -7.80 4.52
CA CYS A 83 -4.27 -7.56 5.53
C CYS A 83 -4.17 -6.07 5.92
N ASN A 84 -4.37 -5.16 4.97
CA ASN A 84 -4.44 -3.73 5.26
C ASN A 84 -5.67 -3.37 6.10
N ALA A 85 -6.82 -4.00 5.86
CA ALA A 85 -8.01 -3.83 6.69
C ALA A 85 -7.76 -4.32 8.13
N ALA A 86 -7.06 -5.45 8.29
CA ALA A 86 -6.67 -5.97 9.59
C ALA A 86 -5.71 -5.02 10.34
N LEU A 87 -4.69 -4.52 9.64
CA LEU A 87 -3.74 -3.53 10.16
C LEU A 87 -4.43 -2.24 10.59
N VAL A 88 -5.28 -1.67 9.73
CA VAL A 88 -5.99 -0.42 10.00
C VAL A 88 -6.96 -0.60 11.17
N GLY A 89 -7.68 -1.72 11.24
CA GLY A 89 -8.56 -2.04 12.37
C GLY A 89 -7.80 -2.13 13.70
N ALA A 90 -6.70 -2.86 13.73
CA ALA A 90 -5.84 -2.96 14.92
C ALA A 90 -5.22 -1.61 15.31
N ALA A 91 -4.75 -0.84 14.32
CA ALA A 91 -4.21 0.50 14.55
C ALA A 91 -5.27 1.44 15.14
N LEU A 92 -6.52 1.39 14.68
CA LEU A 92 -7.60 2.21 15.24
C LEU A 92 -7.89 1.86 16.70
N ILE A 93 -7.90 0.58 17.08
CA ILE A 93 -8.03 0.14 18.49
C ILE A 93 -6.90 0.76 19.34
N ARG A 94 -5.64 0.67 18.88
CA ARG A 94 -4.50 1.26 19.60
C ARG A 94 -4.63 2.77 19.72
N LEU A 95 -5.06 3.44 18.66
CA LEU A 95 -5.28 4.90 18.66
C LEU A 95 -6.44 5.32 19.58
N GLU A 96 -7.39 4.43 19.86
CA GLU A 96 -8.44 4.60 20.88
C GLU A 96 -7.97 4.38 22.32
N GLY A 97 -6.69 4.04 22.51
CA GLY A 97 -6.12 3.74 23.82
C GLY A 97 -6.33 2.29 24.27
N GLY A 98 -6.87 1.45 23.39
CA GLY A 98 -6.96 0.01 23.62
C GLY A 98 -5.63 -0.71 23.39
N ASP A 99 -5.64 -2.02 23.65
CA ASP A 99 -4.52 -2.92 23.38
C ASP A 99 -4.95 -3.91 22.28
N PRO A 100 -4.60 -3.66 21.01
CA PRO A 100 -5.02 -4.54 19.93
C PRO A 100 -4.27 -5.86 20.00
N THR A 101 -4.96 -6.95 19.67
CA THR A 101 -4.29 -8.21 19.35
C THR A 101 -4.32 -8.47 17.84
N VAL A 102 -3.39 -9.32 17.38
CA VAL A 102 -3.41 -9.85 16.00
C VAL A 102 -4.78 -10.46 15.65
N ARG A 103 -5.42 -11.13 16.62
CA ARG A 103 -6.73 -11.75 16.43
C ARG A 103 -7.82 -10.72 16.19
N ASP A 104 -7.78 -9.58 16.86
CA ASP A 104 -8.78 -8.52 16.70
C ASP A 104 -8.69 -7.90 15.30
N GLY A 105 -7.47 -7.62 14.81
CA GLY A 105 -7.26 -7.14 13.44
C GLY A 105 -7.84 -8.11 12.40
N PHE A 106 -7.50 -9.40 12.47
CA PHE A 106 -8.05 -10.38 11.52
C PHE A 106 -9.55 -10.60 11.69
N ARG A 107 -10.09 -10.56 12.92
CA ARG A 107 -11.55 -10.64 13.16
C ARG A 107 -12.28 -9.50 12.45
N ILE A 108 -11.75 -8.28 12.55
CA ILE A 108 -12.29 -7.10 11.86
C ILE A 108 -12.26 -7.32 10.35
N ALA A 109 -11.13 -7.76 9.79
CA ALA A 109 -11.02 -8.03 8.36
C ALA A 109 -12.02 -9.11 7.88
N PHE A 110 -12.16 -10.21 8.64
CA PHE A 110 -13.13 -11.26 8.32
C PHE A 110 -14.58 -10.78 8.37
N SER A 111 -14.95 -9.92 9.33
CA SER A 111 -16.30 -9.34 9.37
C SER A 111 -16.63 -8.44 8.18
N ARG A 112 -15.61 -8.04 7.41
CA ARG A 112 -15.73 -7.17 6.23
C ARG A 112 -15.35 -7.88 4.94
N LEU A 113 -15.21 -9.21 4.95
CA LEU A 113 -14.74 -9.98 3.81
C LEU A 113 -15.55 -9.74 2.51
N PRO A 114 -16.90 -9.70 2.52
CA PRO A 114 -17.66 -9.41 1.30
C PRO A 114 -17.36 -8.04 0.69
N ALA A 115 -17.21 -7.01 1.55
CA ALA A 115 -16.86 -5.66 1.11
C ALA A 115 -15.42 -5.61 0.58
N ILE A 116 -14.49 -6.32 1.22
CA ILE A 116 -13.09 -6.44 0.77
C ILE A 116 -13.01 -7.11 -0.61
N LEU A 117 -13.73 -8.23 -0.81
CA LEU A 117 -13.79 -8.91 -2.11
C LEU A 117 -14.36 -7.99 -3.19
N GLY A 118 -15.45 -7.29 -2.89
CA GLY A 118 -16.02 -6.32 -3.84
C GLY A 118 -15.06 -5.18 -4.16
N TYR A 119 -14.33 -4.67 -3.17
CA TYR A 119 -13.34 -3.60 -3.39
C TYR A 119 -12.11 -4.10 -4.17
N ALA A 120 -11.68 -5.34 -3.93
CA ALA A 120 -10.62 -5.99 -4.69
C ALA A 120 -11.01 -6.20 -6.16
N ALA A 121 -12.27 -6.58 -6.45
CA ALA A 121 -12.78 -6.69 -7.81
C ALA A 121 -12.76 -5.35 -8.56
N ILE A 122 -13.18 -4.27 -7.90
CA ILE A 122 -13.11 -2.91 -8.47
C ILE A 122 -11.64 -2.53 -8.71
N SER A 123 -10.76 -2.76 -7.74
CA SER A 123 -9.34 -2.42 -7.83
C SER A 123 -8.62 -3.21 -8.94
N ALA A 124 -8.94 -4.50 -9.08
CA ALA A 124 -8.45 -5.35 -10.16
C ALA A 124 -8.91 -4.83 -11.53
N THR A 125 -10.19 -4.46 -11.64
CA THR A 125 -10.77 -3.92 -12.88
C THR A 125 -10.11 -2.60 -13.27
N VAL A 126 -9.98 -1.66 -12.33
CA VAL A 126 -9.30 -0.37 -12.56
C VAL A 126 -7.85 -0.61 -12.96
N GLY A 127 -7.14 -1.51 -12.27
CA GLY A 127 -5.76 -1.86 -12.59
C GLY A 127 -5.59 -2.39 -14.02
N MET A 128 -6.45 -3.32 -14.46
CA MET A 128 -6.41 -3.84 -15.82
C MET A 128 -6.76 -2.77 -16.86
N ILE A 129 -7.74 -1.90 -16.59
CA ILE A 129 -8.11 -0.81 -17.49
C ILE A 129 -6.96 0.17 -17.65
N LEU A 130 -6.35 0.61 -16.55
CA LEU A 130 -5.20 1.51 -16.59
C LEU A 130 -4.03 0.92 -17.37
N ARG A 131 -3.77 -0.38 -17.16
CA ARG A 131 -2.74 -1.12 -17.90
C ARG A 131 -3.04 -1.17 -19.40
N ALA A 132 -4.28 -1.50 -19.79
CA ALA A 132 -4.69 -1.54 -21.18
C ALA A 132 -4.59 -0.17 -21.86
N ILE A 133 -4.91 0.92 -21.15
CA ILE A 133 -4.75 2.30 -21.65
C ILE A 133 -3.27 2.63 -21.86
N ALA A 134 -2.42 2.29 -20.88
CA ALA A 134 -0.99 2.55 -20.94
C ALA A 134 -0.31 1.79 -22.10
N GLU A 135 -0.67 0.52 -22.31
CA GLU A 135 -0.09 -0.33 -23.36
C GLU A 135 -0.56 0.07 -24.77
N ARG A 136 -1.82 0.50 -24.94
CA ARG A 136 -2.39 0.83 -26.26
C ARG A 136 -2.06 2.24 -26.76
N GLY A 137 -1.87 3.20 -25.85
CA GLY A 137 -1.72 4.61 -26.23
C GLY A 137 -0.27 5.11 -26.31
N GLY A 138 0.73 4.23 -26.21
CA GLY A 138 2.13 4.62 -26.12
C GLY A 138 2.38 5.63 -24.99
N ILE A 139 3.18 6.67 -25.24
CA ILE A 139 3.49 7.70 -24.23
C ILE A 139 2.23 8.46 -23.77
N VAL A 140 1.31 8.78 -24.70
CA VAL A 140 0.08 9.52 -24.36
C VAL A 140 -0.85 8.67 -23.49
N GLY A 141 -0.99 7.38 -23.82
CA GLY A 141 -1.71 6.41 -23.01
C GLY A 141 -1.11 6.26 -21.62
N ALA A 142 0.22 6.16 -21.52
CA ALA A 142 0.92 6.06 -20.26
C ALA A 142 0.71 7.30 -19.36
N ILE A 143 0.76 8.52 -19.94
CA ILE A 143 0.48 9.75 -19.19
C ILE A 143 -0.97 9.80 -18.74
N GLY A 144 -1.92 9.47 -19.61
CA GLY A 144 -3.34 9.42 -19.26
C GLY A 144 -3.63 8.42 -18.13
N ALA A 145 -3.07 7.21 -18.23
CA ALA A 145 -3.19 6.18 -17.19
C ALA A 145 -2.55 6.63 -15.87
N ALA A 146 -1.41 7.33 -15.91
CA ALA A 146 -0.77 7.87 -14.71
C ALA A 146 -1.66 8.91 -14.01
N ILE A 147 -2.27 9.84 -14.74
CA ILE A 147 -3.18 10.85 -14.18
C ILE A 147 -4.40 10.21 -13.53
N VAL A 148 -5.06 9.28 -14.25
CA VAL A 148 -6.22 8.54 -13.70
C VAL A 148 -5.80 7.71 -12.48
N GLY A 149 -4.61 7.10 -12.52
CA GLY A 149 -4.04 6.38 -11.38
C GLY A 149 -3.82 7.26 -10.16
N VAL A 150 -3.35 8.50 -10.33
CA VAL A 150 -3.23 9.48 -9.23
C VAL A 150 -4.61 9.82 -8.68
N ALA A 151 -5.58 10.13 -9.54
CA ALA A 151 -6.95 10.43 -9.12
C ALA A 151 -7.58 9.26 -8.36
N TRP A 152 -7.37 8.03 -8.82
CA TRP A 152 -7.82 6.80 -8.15
C TRP A 152 -7.20 6.64 -6.77
N ASN A 153 -5.88 6.79 -6.66
CA ASN A 153 -5.17 6.72 -5.37
C ASN A 153 -5.68 7.77 -4.38
N VAL A 154 -5.93 9.00 -4.83
CA VAL A 154 -6.50 10.05 -3.98
C VAL A 154 -7.92 9.66 -3.56
N ALA A 155 -8.79 9.27 -4.49
CA ALA A 155 -10.18 8.90 -4.19
C ALA A 155 -10.27 7.72 -3.21
N THR A 156 -9.32 6.79 -3.26
CA THR A 156 -9.32 5.56 -2.45
C THR A 156 -8.48 5.62 -1.19
N PHE A 157 -7.82 6.75 -0.91
CA PHE A 157 -6.85 6.86 0.18
C PHE A 157 -7.44 6.50 1.56
N LEU A 158 -8.70 6.86 1.83
CA LEU A 158 -9.41 6.53 3.07
C LEU A 158 -10.43 5.39 2.89
N ALA A 159 -10.42 4.69 1.75
CA ALA A 159 -11.43 3.67 1.46
C ALA A 159 -11.35 2.49 2.44
N ILE A 160 -10.15 2.05 2.82
CA ILE A 160 -9.97 0.93 3.75
C ILE A 160 -10.49 1.27 5.16
N PRO A 161 -10.09 2.39 5.81
CA PRO A 161 -10.69 2.78 7.08
C PRO A 161 -12.20 2.93 7.04
N VAL A 162 -12.74 3.55 5.98
CA VAL A 162 -14.19 3.70 5.80
C VAL A 162 -14.87 2.33 5.71
N LEU A 163 -14.33 1.42 4.90
CA LEU A 163 -14.86 0.07 4.74
C LEU A 163 -14.85 -0.69 6.07
N VAL A 164 -13.77 -0.58 6.83
CA VAL A 164 -13.60 -1.23 8.13
C VAL A 164 -14.57 -0.67 9.17
N MET A 165 -14.60 0.65 9.33
CA MET A 165 -15.29 1.33 10.43
C MET A 165 -16.77 1.56 10.15
N GLU A 166 -17.12 1.96 8.93
CA GLU A 166 -18.50 2.30 8.57
C GLU A 166 -19.26 1.06 8.07
N GLY A 167 -18.57 -0.02 7.72
CA GLY A 167 -19.19 -1.28 7.27
C GLY A 167 -19.99 -1.16 5.99
N VAL A 168 -19.68 -0.15 5.19
CA VAL A 168 -20.34 0.17 3.92
C VAL A 168 -19.82 -0.71 2.78
N GLY A 169 -20.61 -0.81 1.71
CA GLY A 169 -20.20 -1.50 0.50
C GLY A 169 -19.00 -0.84 -0.19
N PRO A 170 -18.32 -1.55 -1.12
CA PRO A 170 -17.06 -1.09 -1.72
C PRO A 170 -17.19 0.21 -2.52
N ILE A 171 -18.29 0.38 -3.27
CA ILE A 171 -18.55 1.61 -4.04
C ILE A 171 -18.78 2.79 -3.10
N GLU A 172 -19.55 2.57 -2.04
CA GLU A 172 -19.83 3.60 -1.03
C GLU A 172 -18.57 3.99 -0.27
N ALA A 173 -17.71 3.02 0.07
CA ALA A 173 -16.42 3.28 0.71
C ALA A 173 -15.54 4.23 -0.13
N VAL A 174 -15.46 4.02 -1.44
CA VAL A 174 -14.71 4.91 -2.36
C VAL A 174 -15.35 6.29 -2.43
N LYS A 175 -16.68 6.38 -2.58
CA LYS A 175 -17.40 7.67 -2.63
C LYS A 175 -17.21 8.47 -1.33
N ARG A 176 -17.33 7.80 -0.19
CA ARG A 176 -17.17 8.38 1.14
C ARG A 176 -15.73 8.83 1.38
N SER A 177 -14.75 8.01 1.01
CA SER A 177 -13.32 8.36 1.05
C SER A 177 -13.04 9.65 0.26
N GLY A 178 -13.50 9.72 -0.99
CA GLY A 178 -13.37 10.94 -1.80
C GLY A 178 -14.08 12.16 -1.19
N GLY A 179 -15.25 11.96 -0.58
CA GLY A 179 -16.00 13.01 0.12
C GLY A 179 -15.28 13.56 1.36
N LEU A 180 -14.69 12.68 2.18
CA LEU A 180 -13.90 13.05 3.36
C LEU A 180 -12.69 13.89 2.94
N LEU A 181 -11.99 13.47 1.89
CA LEU A 181 -10.82 14.17 1.37
C LEU A 181 -11.18 15.49 0.70
N LYS A 182 -12.24 15.56 -0.11
CA LYS A 182 -12.66 16.82 -0.74
C LYS A 182 -12.96 17.93 0.29
N ARG A 183 -13.50 17.56 1.45
CA ARG A 183 -13.83 18.49 2.54
C ARG A 183 -12.61 18.99 3.32
N THR A 184 -11.54 18.18 3.40
CA THR A 184 -10.39 18.45 4.27
C THR A 184 -9.08 18.71 3.52
N TRP A 185 -8.98 18.40 2.22
CA TRP A 185 -7.73 18.33 1.46
C TRP A 185 -7.72 19.05 0.11
N GLY A 186 -8.73 19.85 -0.24
CA GLY A 186 -8.97 20.42 -1.58
C GLY A 186 -7.79 21.05 -2.34
N GLU A 187 -6.64 21.33 -1.69
CA GLU A 187 -5.42 21.84 -2.34
C GLU A 187 -4.07 21.22 -1.87
N GLN A 188 -4.03 20.27 -0.93
CA GLN A 188 -2.76 19.88 -0.26
C GLN A 188 -2.50 18.37 -0.15
N VAL A 189 -2.58 17.64 -1.26
CA VAL A 189 -2.22 16.21 -1.35
C VAL A 189 -0.71 15.99 -1.14
N VAL A 190 -0.22 15.98 0.11
CA VAL A 190 1.24 15.84 0.42
C VAL A 190 1.56 14.84 1.55
N GLY A 191 0.57 14.39 2.35
CA GLY A 191 0.83 13.51 3.51
C GLY A 191 1.41 12.13 3.17
N ASN A 192 0.71 11.35 2.32
CA ASN A 192 1.13 9.99 1.97
C ASN A 192 2.35 9.95 1.01
N VAL A 193 2.50 11.00 0.20
CA VAL A 193 3.67 11.16 -0.67
C VAL A 193 4.94 11.22 0.17
N GLY A 194 4.92 11.91 1.31
CA GLY A 194 6.09 12.00 2.19
C GLY A 194 6.53 10.66 2.77
N ILE A 195 5.60 9.86 3.31
CA ILE A 195 5.92 8.54 3.87
C ILE A 195 6.47 7.63 2.76
N SER A 196 5.77 7.53 1.64
CA SER A 196 6.18 6.69 0.51
C SER A 196 7.53 7.14 -0.07
N LEU A 197 7.79 8.45 -0.11
CA LEU A 197 9.06 9.00 -0.57
C LEU A 197 10.21 8.64 0.39
N VAL A 198 10.01 8.74 1.70
CA VAL A 198 11.04 8.39 2.69
C VAL A 198 11.44 6.92 2.58
N PHE A 199 10.46 6.01 2.63
CA PHE A 199 10.73 4.57 2.52
C PHE A 199 11.22 4.20 1.12
N GLY A 200 10.70 4.84 0.07
CA GLY A 200 11.17 4.66 -1.30
C GLY A 200 12.63 5.07 -1.50
N LEU A 201 13.05 6.19 -0.93
CA LEU A 201 14.45 6.64 -0.97
C LEU A 201 15.37 5.71 -0.17
N LEU A 202 14.91 5.16 0.96
CA LEU A 202 15.67 4.15 1.72
C LEU A 202 15.85 2.86 0.90
N ILE A 203 14.78 2.37 0.26
CA ILE A 203 14.84 1.20 -0.63
C ILE A 203 15.80 1.48 -1.79
N LEU A 204 15.68 2.65 -2.43
CA LEU A 204 16.58 3.04 -3.52
C LEU A 204 18.04 3.07 -3.07
N ALA A 205 18.34 3.63 -1.90
CA ALA A 205 19.70 3.66 -1.35
C ALA A 205 20.24 2.23 -1.12
N VAL A 206 19.44 1.33 -0.55
CA VAL A 206 19.85 -0.07 -0.36
C VAL A 206 20.10 -0.77 -1.71
N ILE A 207 19.25 -0.54 -2.71
CA ILE A 207 19.45 -1.09 -4.05
C ILE A 207 20.74 -0.57 -4.68
N LEU A 208 20.97 0.75 -4.65
CA LEU A 208 22.18 1.36 -5.25
C LEU A 208 23.45 0.84 -4.59
N VAL A 209 23.49 0.79 -3.25
CA VAL A 209 24.64 0.25 -2.51
C VAL A 209 24.80 -1.25 -2.80
N GLY A 210 23.72 -2.02 -2.80
CA GLY A 210 23.73 -3.44 -3.11
C GLY A 210 24.28 -3.73 -4.51
N VAL A 211 23.79 -3.02 -5.53
CA VAL A 211 24.26 -3.14 -6.91
C VAL A 211 25.75 -2.79 -7.02
N ALA A 212 26.20 -1.71 -6.38
CA ALA A 212 27.61 -1.32 -6.38
C ALA A 212 28.50 -2.41 -5.73
N LEU A 213 28.08 -2.96 -4.58
CA LEU A 213 28.80 -4.04 -3.90
C LEU A 213 28.82 -5.32 -4.72
N VAL A 214 27.71 -5.70 -5.37
CA VAL A 214 27.65 -6.86 -6.26
C VAL A 214 28.58 -6.65 -7.46
N ALA A 215 28.59 -5.48 -8.08
CA ALA A 215 29.44 -5.19 -9.23
C ALA A 215 30.94 -5.38 -8.92
N VAL A 216 31.38 -5.03 -7.70
CA VAL A 216 32.77 -5.21 -7.27
C VAL A 216 33.07 -6.65 -6.83
N THR A 217 32.11 -7.34 -6.21
CA THR A 217 32.33 -8.67 -5.63
C THR A 217 32.09 -9.82 -6.60
N ILE A 218 31.27 -9.65 -7.65
CA ILE A 218 30.84 -10.74 -8.53
C ILE A 218 32.00 -11.37 -9.32
N SER A 219 33.00 -10.58 -9.72
CA SER A 219 34.17 -11.05 -10.47
C SER A 219 35.29 -11.60 -9.58
N VAL A 220 35.28 -11.27 -8.27
CA VAL A 220 36.37 -11.60 -7.34
C VAL A 220 35.97 -12.72 -6.37
N ALA A 221 34.74 -12.69 -5.86
CA ALA A 221 34.21 -13.63 -4.89
C ALA A 221 32.70 -13.84 -5.11
N PRO A 222 32.31 -14.70 -6.07
CA PRO A 222 30.89 -14.96 -6.38
C PRO A 222 30.02 -15.36 -5.16
N PRO A 223 30.50 -16.16 -4.19
CA PRO A 223 29.72 -16.45 -2.98
C PRO A 223 29.42 -15.20 -2.14
N LEU A 224 30.37 -14.25 -2.07
CA LEU A 224 30.16 -12.99 -1.38
C LEU A 224 29.14 -12.10 -2.10
N ALA A 225 29.17 -12.08 -3.44
CA ALA A 225 28.17 -11.36 -4.23
C ALA A 225 26.76 -11.90 -3.98
N LEU A 226 26.59 -13.23 -3.93
CA LEU A 226 25.31 -13.85 -3.57
C LEU A 226 24.86 -13.45 -2.15
N ALA A 227 25.76 -13.45 -1.17
CA ALA A 227 25.45 -13.02 0.20
C ALA A 227 24.99 -11.56 0.25
N VAL A 228 25.62 -10.67 -0.52
CA VAL A 228 25.21 -9.26 -0.66
C VAL A 228 23.81 -9.14 -1.25
N ILE A 229 23.49 -9.91 -2.30
CA ILE A 229 22.15 -9.94 -2.91
C ILE A 229 21.10 -10.35 -1.89
N VAL A 230 21.34 -11.46 -1.18
CA VAL A 230 20.41 -11.97 -0.17
C VAL A 230 20.19 -10.94 0.94
N LEU A 231 21.26 -10.32 1.45
CA LEU A 231 21.16 -9.28 2.46
C LEU A 231 20.38 -8.06 1.97
N ALA A 232 20.64 -7.59 0.75
CA ALA A 232 19.92 -6.47 0.16
C ALA A 232 18.42 -6.78 0.03
N VAL A 233 18.05 -7.98 -0.41
CA VAL A 233 16.64 -8.42 -0.50
C VAL A 233 15.97 -8.42 0.88
N ILE A 234 16.64 -8.97 1.91
CA ILE A 234 16.11 -8.99 3.28
C ILE A 234 15.91 -7.55 3.81
N LEU A 235 16.88 -6.67 3.57
CA LEU A 235 16.79 -5.26 4.00
C LEU A 235 15.65 -4.53 3.28
N VAL A 236 15.52 -4.70 1.97
CA VAL A 236 14.41 -4.12 1.19
C VAL A 236 13.07 -4.63 1.72
N ALA A 237 12.93 -5.93 1.95
CA ALA A 237 11.71 -6.51 2.52
C ALA A 237 11.40 -5.93 3.90
N ALA A 238 12.39 -5.82 4.79
CA ALA A 238 12.21 -5.24 6.12
C ALA A 238 11.78 -3.77 6.07
N ILE A 239 12.41 -2.95 5.22
CA ILE A 239 12.06 -1.55 5.02
C ILE A 239 10.63 -1.42 4.46
N ALA A 240 10.26 -2.26 3.49
CA ALA A 240 8.93 -2.26 2.89
C ALA A 240 7.85 -2.66 3.92
N LEU A 241 8.10 -3.68 4.75
CA LEU A 241 7.18 -4.12 5.80
C LEU A 241 6.91 -3.01 6.82
N VAL A 242 7.97 -2.34 7.28
CA VAL A 242 7.87 -1.19 8.16
C VAL A 242 7.09 -0.06 7.47
N GLY A 243 7.43 0.27 6.23
CA GLY A 243 6.77 1.33 5.47
C GLY A 243 5.26 1.08 5.32
N ALA A 244 4.88 -0.17 5.05
CA ALA A 244 3.47 -0.58 4.97
C ALA A 244 2.75 -0.43 6.32
N ALA A 245 3.36 -0.86 7.43
CA ALA A 245 2.80 -0.68 8.76
C ALA A 245 2.59 0.81 9.11
N VAL A 246 3.63 1.62 8.89
CA VAL A 246 3.61 3.08 9.12
C VAL A 246 2.53 3.75 8.27
N SER A 247 2.39 3.38 7.00
CA SER A 247 1.36 3.92 6.10
C SER A 247 -0.06 3.53 6.54
N GLY A 248 -0.26 2.29 7.01
CA GLY A 248 -1.54 1.85 7.55
C GLY A 248 -1.94 2.59 8.83
N ILE A 249 -1.00 2.78 9.76
CA ILE A 249 -1.20 3.56 10.99
C ILE A 249 -1.52 5.02 10.66
N PHE A 250 -0.79 5.63 9.72
CA PHE A 250 -1.06 6.99 9.28
C PHE A 250 -2.46 7.12 8.67
N THR A 251 -2.86 6.17 7.84
CA THR A 251 -4.20 6.16 7.22
C THR A 251 -5.30 6.01 8.27
N ALA A 252 -5.07 5.19 9.31
CA ALA A 252 -5.96 5.05 10.46
C ALA A 252 -6.07 6.36 11.28
N SER A 253 -4.95 7.00 11.61
CA SER A 253 -4.96 8.26 12.38
C SER A 253 -5.57 9.39 11.57
N LEU A 254 -5.35 9.44 10.26
CA LEU A 254 -6.00 10.43 9.41
C LEU A 254 -7.52 10.23 9.37
N TYR A 255 -7.98 8.99 9.18
CA TYR A 255 -9.41 8.69 9.21
C TYR A 255 -10.05 9.17 10.52
N ARG A 256 -9.40 8.89 11.64
CA ARG A 256 -9.86 9.34 12.96
C ARG A 256 -9.89 10.86 13.06
N TYR A 257 -8.86 11.56 12.58
CA TYR A 257 -8.82 13.01 12.60
C TYR A 257 -9.95 13.64 11.78
N VAL A 258 -10.24 13.13 10.58
CA VAL A 258 -11.31 13.68 9.74
C VAL A 258 -12.73 13.33 10.21
N THR A 259 -12.88 12.31 11.06
CA THR A 259 -14.19 11.87 11.57
C THR A 259 -14.49 12.32 13.00
N LYS A 260 -13.48 12.30 13.88
CA LYS A 260 -13.60 12.61 15.32
C LYS A 260 -12.94 13.93 15.72
N GLY A 261 -12.13 14.54 14.84
CA GLY A 261 -11.41 15.79 15.13
C GLY A 261 -10.09 15.61 15.89
N ASP A 262 -9.70 14.38 16.21
CA ASP A 262 -8.43 14.04 16.87
C ASP A 262 -7.74 12.83 16.20
N GLY A 263 -6.41 12.80 16.19
CA GLY A 263 -5.63 11.72 15.56
C GLY A 263 -5.26 10.56 16.49
N GLY A 264 -5.74 10.58 17.73
CA GLY A 264 -5.32 9.69 18.80
C GLY A 264 -4.18 10.27 19.68
N PRO A 265 -3.93 9.67 20.86
CA PRO A 265 -3.02 10.22 21.88
C PRO A 265 -1.57 10.41 21.41
N MET A 266 -1.12 9.56 20.47
CA MET A 266 0.24 9.59 19.92
C MET A 266 0.39 10.53 18.71
N PHE A 267 -0.69 11.19 18.27
CA PHE A 267 -0.68 12.19 17.21
C PHE A 267 -1.16 13.54 17.77
N PRO A 268 -0.24 14.47 18.10
CA PRO A 268 -0.64 15.79 18.54
C PRO A 268 -1.57 16.45 17.52
N THR A 269 -2.74 16.90 17.96
CA THR A 269 -3.71 17.58 17.09
C THR A 269 -3.11 18.81 16.43
N SER A 270 -2.12 19.45 17.06
CA SER A 270 -1.33 20.55 16.48
C SER A 270 -0.51 20.11 15.26
N THR A 271 0.13 18.94 15.29
CA THR A 271 0.89 18.38 14.15
C THR A 271 -0.04 18.03 12.98
N LEU A 272 -1.21 17.48 13.28
CA LEU A 272 -2.25 17.21 12.30
C LEU A 272 -2.82 18.53 11.74
N GLN A 273 -3.35 19.43 12.57
CA GLN A 273 -3.88 20.73 12.15
C GLN A 273 -2.86 21.57 11.35
N GLN A 274 -1.58 21.55 11.73
CA GLN A 274 -0.53 22.25 11.00
C GLN A 274 -0.15 21.56 9.68
N ALA A 275 -0.33 20.24 9.56
CA ALA A 275 -0.28 19.56 8.27
C ALA A 275 -1.43 19.97 7.33
N PHE A 276 -2.51 20.54 7.88
CA PHE A 276 -3.77 20.80 7.16
C PHE A 276 -4.16 22.27 7.01
N ARG A 277 -3.39 23.23 7.57
CA ARG A 277 -3.66 24.67 7.35
C ARG A 277 -3.28 25.10 5.92
N PRO A 278 -4.15 25.83 5.20
CA PRO A 278 -3.75 26.60 4.02
C PRO A 278 -2.68 27.60 4.43
N LYS A 279 -1.72 27.90 3.53
CA LYS A 279 -0.90 29.09 3.72
C LYS A 279 -1.82 30.30 3.62
N GLY A 280 -1.85 31.11 4.68
CA GLY A 280 -2.14 32.54 4.52
C GLY A 280 -1.01 33.22 3.78
#